data_AF-U5EGI3-F1
#
_entry.id   AF-U5EGI3-F1
#
_cell.length_a   1.000
_cell.length_b   1.000
_cell.length_c   1.000
_cell.angle_alpha   90.00
_cell.angle_beta   90.00
_cell.angle_gamma   90.00
#
_symmetry.space_group_name_H-M   'P 1'
#
loop_
_entity.id
_entity.type
_entity.pdbx_description
1 polymer ?
#
loop_
_entity_poly.entity_id
_entity_poly.type
_entity_poly.pdbx_seq_one_letter_code
_entity_poly.pdbx_strand_id
1 'polypeptide(L)'
;MRRQAVHPDEQRSELSTRLWRDPPDVDRTSAYDSAVLEQYRLCVEMADRVSARRGLANSFFLTLNTGIFTLVTVFGKSPPTETAGWLVIPLIAVLGQCFAWFYLVRSYRLLNCAKYQVVGALEERLPASPFWRAEWWALGEGRDRARYWPLSHIEQWVPVLFGVAYVSGFLAIVFH
;
A
#
# COMPACT_ATOMS: atom_id res chain seq x y z
N MET A 1 15.37 -20.09 -3.96
CA MET A 1 16.14 -19.37 -2.93
C MET A 1 15.18 -18.87 -1.85
N ARG A 2 15.09 -19.58 -0.71
CA ARG A 2 14.31 -19.14 0.45
C ARG A 2 14.98 -17.89 1.03
N ARG A 3 14.34 -16.72 0.96
CA ARG A 3 14.71 -15.59 1.83
C ARG A 3 14.57 -16.08 3.26
N GLN A 4 15.68 -16.24 3.97
CA GLN A 4 15.66 -16.39 5.41
C GLN A 4 14.94 -15.16 5.97
N ALA A 5 13.94 -15.39 6.81
CA ALA A 5 13.23 -14.30 7.48
C ALA A 5 14.18 -13.73 8.53
N VAL A 6 14.80 -12.59 8.21
CA VAL A 6 15.65 -11.82 9.12
C VAL A 6 14.80 -11.42 10.34
N HIS A 7 15.33 -11.59 11.55
CA HIS A 7 14.59 -11.25 12.77
C HIS A 7 14.28 -9.74 12.80
N PRO A 8 13.12 -9.29 13.29
CA PRO A 8 12.76 -7.86 13.29
C PRO A 8 13.81 -6.96 13.95
N ASP A 9 14.49 -7.46 14.99
CA ASP A 9 15.56 -6.75 15.69
C ASP A 9 16.84 -6.60 14.85
N GLU A 10 17.16 -7.63 14.06
CA GLU A 10 18.33 -7.65 13.18
C GLU A 10 18.13 -6.69 12.00
N GLN A 11 16.91 -6.64 11.43
CA GLN A 11 16.57 -5.65 10.40
C GLN A 11 16.68 -4.21 10.91
N ARG A 12 16.29 -3.96 12.17
CA ARG A 12 16.41 -2.63 12.80
C ARG A 12 17.87 -2.23 13.00
N SER A 13 18.69 -3.14 13.50
CA SER A 13 20.13 -2.92 13.67
C SER A 13 20.81 -2.61 12.34
N GLU A 14 20.48 -3.38 11.29
CA GLU A 14 21.04 -3.16 9.96
C GLU A 14 20.58 -1.83 9.34
N LEU A 15 19.30 -1.48 9.50
CA LEU A 15 18.76 -0.20 9.04
C LEU A 15 19.44 0.98 9.72
N SER A 16 19.58 0.93 11.05
CA SER A 16 20.22 1.98 11.84
C SER A 16 21.67 2.19 11.39
N THR A 17 22.41 1.11 11.16
CA THR A 17 23.79 1.14 10.64
C THR A 17 23.88 1.76 9.24
N ARG A 18 22.90 1.52 8.37
CA ARG A 18 22.86 2.10 7.01
C ARG A 18 22.39 3.55 6.98
N LEU A 19 21.53 3.95 7.93
CA LEU A 19 20.97 5.29 8.00
C LEU A 19 21.99 6.29 8.55
N TRP A 20 22.62 5.94 9.66
CA TRP A 20 23.51 6.84 10.37
C TRP A 20 24.92 6.77 9.80
N ARG A 21 25.44 7.92 9.35
CA ARG A 21 26.88 8.08 9.13
C ARG A 21 27.53 8.52 10.44
N ASP A 22 28.81 8.15 10.60
CA ASP A 22 29.65 8.67 11.67
C ASP A 22 29.55 10.21 11.65
N PRO A 23 29.17 10.83 12.78
CA PRO A 23 29.16 12.27 12.84
C PRO A 23 30.60 12.74 12.59
N PRO A 24 30.83 13.79 11.78
CA PRO A 24 32.13 14.45 11.82
C PRO A 24 32.42 14.86 13.27
N ASP A 25 33.69 15.07 13.63
CA ASP A 25 34.17 15.51 14.96
C ASP A 25 33.71 16.95 15.33
N VAL A 26 32.54 17.32 14.84
CA VAL A 26 31.77 18.51 15.10
C VAL A 26 31.05 18.22 16.41
N ASP A 27 31.60 18.82 17.47
CA ASP A 27 30.94 19.05 18.75
C ASP A 27 29.43 19.16 18.53
N ARG A 28 28.61 18.29 19.15
CA ARG A 28 27.15 18.14 18.90
C ARG A 28 26.48 19.52 18.82
N THR A 29 26.47 20.10 17.63
CA THR A 29 26.07 21.49 17.45
C THR A 29 24.58 21.49 17.24
N SER A 30 23.89 22.56 17.65
CA SER A 30 22.51 22.83 17.27
C SER A 30 22.23 22.62 15.77
N ALA A 31 23.25 22.78 14.91
CA ALA A 31 23.19 22.51 13.49
C ALA A 31 22.97 21.02 13.13
N TYR A 32 23.60 20.07 13.85
CA TYR A 32 23.40 18.64 13.61
C TYR A 32 21.98 18.22 13.98
N ASP A 33 21.52 18.62 15.16
CA ASP A 33 20.16 18.31 15.63
C ASP A 33 19.10 18.94 14.72
N SER A 34 19.35 20.17 14.24
CA SER A 34 18.52 20.83 13.23
C SER A 34 18.47 20.05 11.92
N ALA A 35 19.62 19.54 11.43
CA ALA A 35 19.67 18.74 10.21
C ALA A 35 18.91 17.41 10.35
N VAL A 36 19.02 16.73 11.49
CA VAL A 36 18.24 15.51 11.77
C VAL A 36 16.75 15.81 11.81
N LEU A 37 16.35 16.88 12.49
CA LEU A 37 14.95 17.31 12.56
C LEU A 37 14.39 17.65 11.18
N GLU A 38 15.19 18.30 10.32
CA GLU A 38 14.78 18.64 8.96
C GLU A 38 14.63 17.40 8.07
N GLN A 39 15.58 16.45 8.16
CA GLN A 39 15.46 15.16 7.49
C GLN A 39 14.22 14.38 7.93
N TYR A 40 13.93 14.40 9.23
CA TYR A 40 12.72 13.81 9.79
C TYR A 40 11.45 14.43 9.19
N ARG A 41 11.35 15.76 9.19
CA ARG A 41 10.19 16.47 8.60
C ARG A 41 9.98 16.10 7.13
N LEU A 42 11.04 16.14 6.33
CA LEU A 42 10.99 15.76 4.91
C LEU A 42 10.58 14.29 4.73
N CYS A 43 11.10 13.37 5.55
CA CYS A 43 10.74 11.96 5.47
C CYS A 43 9.26 11.71 5.82
N VAL A 44 8.75 12.36 6.88
CA VAL A 44 7.34 12.29 7.29
C VAL A 44 6.44 12.85 6.18
N GLU A 45 6.77 14.02 5.64
CA GLU A 45 6.00 14.62 4.54
C GLU A 45 5.99 13.72 3.30
N MET A 46 7.13 13.11 2.94
CA MET A 46 7.19 12.17 1.83
C MET A 46 6.38 10.89 2.08
N ALA A 47 6.34 10.38 3.32
CA ALA A 47 5.52 9.23 3.68
C ALA A 47 4.02 9.56 3.58
N ASP A 48 3.62 10.74 4.04
CA ASP A 48 2.23 11.21 3.91
C ASP A 48 1.83 11.39 2.43
N ARG A 49 2.67 12.04 1.61
CA ARG A 49 2.42 12.18 0.16
C ARG A 49 2.26 10.84 -0.55
N VAL A 50 3.03 9.81 -0.16
CA VAL A 50 2.86 8.44 -0.71
C VAL A 50 1.53 7.83 -0.27
N SER A 51 1.13 8.04 0.98
CA SER A 51 -0.17 7.61 1.50
C SER A 51 -1.33 8.26 0.74
N ALA A 52 -1.25 9.57 0.48
CA ALA A 52 -2.22 10.30 -0.33
C ALA A 52 -2.30 9.78 -1.78
N ARG A 53 -1.15 9.50 -2.41
CA ARG A 53 -1.10 8.90 -3.77
C ARG A 53 -1.77 7.53 -3.82
N ARG A 54 -1.62 6.70 -2.78
CA ARG A 54 -2.34 5.41 -2.66
C ARG A 54 -3.85 5.64 -2.59
N GLY A 55 -4.30 6.61 -1.80
CA GLY A 55 -5.71 6.98 -1.70
C GLY A 55 -6.31 7.40 -3.05
N LEU A 56 -5.62 8.28 -3.79
CA LEU A 56 -6.05 8.70 -5.12
C LEU A 56 -6.15 7.53 -6.11
N ALA A 57 -5.15 6.64 -6.12
CA ALA A 57 -5.17 5.48 -6.99
C ALA A 57 -6.34 4.53 -6.67
N ASN A 58 -6.63 4.31 -5.39
CA ASN A 58 -7.77 3.49 -4.97
C ASN A 58 -9.10 4.08 -5.44
N SER A 59 -9.30 5.37 -5.24
CA SER A 59 -10.53 6.04 -5.68
C SER A 59 -10.68 6.03 -7.21
N PHE A 60 -9.58 6.19 -7.96
CA PHE A 60 -9.57 6.08 -9.41
C PHE A 60 -10.06 4.71 -9.88
N PHE A 61 -9.46 3.62 -9.39
CA PHE A 61 -9.85 2.28 -9.80
C PHE A 61 -11.24 1.90 -9.33
N LEU A 62 -11.65 2.33 -8.14
CA LEU A 62 -13.01 2.10 -7.65
C LEU A 62 -14.06 2.77 -8.56
N THR A 63 -13.80 4.02 -8.96
CA THR A 63 -14.66 4.77 -9.89
C THR A 63 -14.71 4.09 -11.26
N LEU A 64 -13.55 3.67 -11.78
CA LEU A 64 -13.46 2.96 -13.06
C LEU A 64 -14.29 1.67 -13.05
N ASN A 65 -14.13 0.82 -12.04
CA ASN A 65 -14.88 -0.44 -11.95
C ASN A 65 -16.39 -0.21 -11.75
N THR A 66 -16.76 0.78 -10.93
CA THR A 66 -18.18 1.15 -10.76
C THR A 66 -18.79 1.64 -12.07
N GLY A 67 -18.04 2.41 -12.86
CA GLY A 67 -18.44 2.84 -14.20
C GLY A 67 -18.63 1.66 -15.15
N ILE A 68 -17.70 0.71 -15.19
CA ILE A 68 -17.81 -0.52 -15.98
C ILE A 68 -19.07 -1.31 -15.60
N PHE A 69 -19.30 -1.53 -14.30
CA PHE A 69 -20.51 -2.21 -13.81
C PHE A 69 -21.79 -1.50 -14.21
N THR A 70 -21.80 -0.17 -14.14
CA THR A 70 -22.96 0.64 -14.57
C THR A 70 -23.22 0.46 -16.06
N LEU A 71 -22.19 0.50 -16.91
CA LEU A 71 -22.32 0.27 -18.34
C LEU A 71 -22.83 -1.14 -18.63
N VAL A 72 -22.27 -2.17 -17.99
CA VAL A 72 -22.73 -3.57 -18.15
C VAL A 72 -24.18 -3.73 -17.72
N THR A 73 -24.60 -3.10 -16.62
CA THR A 73 -25.99 -3.21 -16.13
C THR A 73 -26.99 -2.50 -17.05
N VAL A 74 -26.63 -1.33 -17.58
CA VAL A 74 -27.51 -0.52 -18.45
C VAL A 74 -27.59 -1.08 -19.87
N PHE A 75 -26.46 -1.53 -20.42
CA PHE A 75 -26.34 -1.94 -21.83
C PHE A 75 -26.27 -3.46 -22.04
N GLY A 76 -26.08 -4.25 -20.98
CA GLY A 76 -25.91 -5.71 -21.05
C GLY A 76 -27.20 -6.50 -21.27
N LYS A 77 -28.08 -6.06 -22.17
CA LYS A 77 -29.25 -6.86 -22.58
C LYS A 77 -28.80 -7.93 -23.56
N SER A 78 -29.06 -9.19 -23.18
CA SER A 78 -28.95 -10.45 -23.95
C SER A 78 -28.05 -10.39 -25.19
N PRO A 79 -26.71 -10.45 -25.02
CA PRO A 79 -25.82 -10.64 -26.15
C PRO A 79 -26.17 -11.98 -26.85
N PRO A 80 -26.23 -12.04 -28.18
CA PRO A 80 -26.37 -13.31 -28.89
C PRO A 80 -25.24 -14.25 -28.48
N THR A 81 -25.56 -15.47 -28.09
CA THR A 81 -24.60 -16.49 -27.63
C THR A 81 -23.46 -16.73 -28.63
N GLU A 82 -23.68 -16.50 -29.92
CA GLU A 82 -22.65 -16.58 -30.96
C GLU A 82 -21.53 -15.52 -30.83
N THR A 83 -21.76 -14.43 -30.10
CA THR A 83 -20.77 -13.36 -29.85
C THR A 83 -20.02 -13.50 -28.53
N ALA A 84 -20.33 -14.53 -27.72
CA ALA A 84 -19.71 -14.73 -26.40
C ALA A 84 -18.18 -14.87 -26.45
N GLY A 85 -17.63 -15.44 -27.54
CA GLY A 85 -16.18 -15.53 -27.74
C GLY A 85 -15.48 -14.17 -27.81
N TRP A 86 -16.14 -13.13 -28.32
CA TRP A 86 -15.58 -11.77 -28.39
C TRP A 86 -15.50 -11.09 -27.01
N LEU A 87 -16.29 -11.53 -26.03
CA LEU A 87 -16.26 -10.99 -24.65
C LEU A 87 -15.00 -11.38 -23.87
N VAL A 88 -14.19 -12.32 -24.37
CA VAL A 88 -12.91 -12.70 -23.75
C VAL A 88 -11.91 -11.54 -23.75
N ILE A 89 -11.89 -10.72 -24.81
CA ILE A 89 -10.99 -9.57 -24.92
C ILE A 89 -11.24 -8.53 -23.81
N PRO A 90 -12.48 -7.99 -23.64
CA PRO A 90 -12.76 -7.07 -22.56
C PRO A 90 -12.62 -7.72 -21.18
N LEU A 91 -12.90 -9.03 -21.03
CA LEU A 91 -12.66 -9.75 -19.78
C LEU A 91 -11.18 -9.72 -19.38
N ILE A 92 -10.27 -10.04 -20.31
CA ILE A 92 -8.83 -9.98 -20.05
C ILE A 92 -8.40 -8.55 -19.68
N ALA A 93 -8.96 -7.54 -20.35
CA ALA A 93 -8.65 -6.15 -20.05
C ALA A 93 -9.04 -5.74 -18.62
N VAL A 94 -10.27 -6.05 -18.19
CA VAL A 94 -10.75 -5.70 -16.82
C VAL A 94 -10.02 -6.51 -15.74
N LEU A 95 -9.69 -7.78 -16.01
CA LEU A 95 -8.89 -8.60 -15.10
C LEU A 95 -7.45 -8.09 -15.00
N GLY A 96 -6.84 -7.71 -16.13
CA GLY A 96 -5.51 -7.09 -16.16
C GLY A 96 -5.47 -5.79 -15.35
N GLN A 97 -6.50 -4.96 -15.46
CA GLN A 97 -6.66 -3.76 -14.66
C GLN A 97 -6.85 -4.06 -13.16
N CYS A 98 -7.63 -5.09 -12.78
CA CYS A 98 -7.76 -5.50 -11.38
C CYS A 98 -6.42 -6.00 -10.81
N PHE A 99 -5.66 -6.76 -11.61
CA PHE A 99 -4.32 -7.20 -11.25
C PHE A 99 -3.37 -6.02 -11.06
N ALA A 100 -3.34 -5.09 -12.01
CA ALA A 100 -2.52 -3.88 -11.90
C ALA A 100 -2.87 -3.07 -10.64
N TRP A 101 -4.16 -2.90 -10.34
CA TRP A 101 -4.63 -2.23 -9.13
C TRP A 101 -4.10 -2.91 -7.85
N PHE A 102 -4.25 -4.23 -7.75
CA PHE A 102 -3.74 -5.00 -6.61
C PHE A 102 -2.24 -4.78 -6.36
N TYR A 103 -1.43 -4.87 -7.42
CA TYR A 103 0.02 -4.69 -7.32
C TYR A 103 0.41 -3.26 -6.96
N LEU A 104 -0.31 -2.28 -7.49
CA LEU A 104 -0.06 -0.87 -7.23
C LEU A 104 -0.34 -0.51 -5.76
N VAL A 105 -1.46 -0.98 -5.18
CA VAL A 105 -1.76 -0.84 -3.74
C VAL A 105 -0.71 -1.54 -2.88
N ARG A 106 -0.33 -2.77 -3.26
CA ARG A 106 0.70 -3.53 -2.55
C ARG A 106 2.05 -2.82 -2.57
N SER A 107 2.44 -2.27 -3.71
CA SER A 107 3.70 -1.53 -3.88
C SER A 107 3.72 -0.29 -2.98
N TYR A 108 2.65 0.51 -3.00
CA TYR A 108 2.56 1.68 -2.12
C TYR A 108 2.61 1.31 -0.64
N ARG A 109 1.94 0.23 -0.22
CA ARG A 109 2.02 -0.25 1.16
C ARG A 109 3.46 -0.58 1.55
N LEU A 110 4.17 -1.37 0.73
CA LEU A 110 5.54 -1.77 1.02
C LEU A 110 6.50 -0.58 1.08
N LEU A 111 6.37 0.35 0.12
CA LEU A 111 7.18 1.57 0.09
C LEU A 111 6.93 2.44 1.33
N ASN A 112 5.66 2.57 1.73
CA ASN A 112 5.31 3.38 2.90
C ASN A 112 5.82 2.74 4.19
N CYS A 113 5.70 1.41 4.33
CA CYS A 113 6.29 0.69 5.47
C CYS A 113 7.80 0.94 5.57
N ALA A 114 8.53 0.87 4.46
CA ALA A 114 9.97 1.16 4.45
C ALA A 114 10.28 2.61 4.85
N LYS A 115 9.48 3.58 4.38
CA LYS A 115 9.63 4.99 4.78
C LYS A 115 9.40 5.21 6.28
N TYR A 116 8.36 4.60 6.85
CA TYR A 116 8.07 4.71 8.28
C TYR A 116 9.14 4.06 9.16
N GLN A 117 9.82 3.01 8.69
CA GLN A 117 10.99 2.46 9.40
C GLN A 117 12.14 3.47 9.47
N VAL A 118 12.41 4.21 8.38
CA VAL A 118 13.42 5.27 8.37
C VAL A 118 13.01 6.42 9.29
N VAL A 119 11.74 6.84 9.26
CA VAL A 119 11.20 7.85 10.20
C VAL A 119 11.41 7.41 11.64
N GLY A 120 11.10 6.16 11.97
CA GLY A 120 11.29 5.63 13.32
C GLY A 120 12.75 5.57 13.75
N ALA A 121 13.65 5.20 12.85
CA ALA A 121 15.08 5.26 13.13
C ALA A 121 15.56 6.70 13.37
N LEU A 122 15.06 7.69 12.63
CA LEU A 122 15.35 9.11 12.89
C LEU A 122 14.83 9.58 14.25
N GLU A 123 13.64 9.12 14.67
CA GLU A 123 13.06 9.43 15.98
C GLU A 123 13.92 8.96 17.16
N GLU A 124 14.79 7.96 16.98
CA GLU A 124 15.71 7.50 18.04
C GLU A 124 16.73 8.57 18.47
N ARG A 125 17.01 9.57 17.61
CA ARG A 125 17.88 10.71 17.93
C ARG A 125 17.11 12.00 18.26
N LEU A 126 15.79 11.99 18.15
CA LEU A 126 14.93 13.12 18.48
C LEU A 126 14.45 13.05 19.95
N PRO A 127 14.09 14.18 20.56
CA PRO A 127 13.63 14.21 21.95
C PRO A 127 12.30 13.46 22.18
N ALA A 128 11.52 13.26 21.12
CA ALA A 128 10.26 12.52 21.16
C ALA A 128 10.16 11.58 19.96
N SER A 129 9.46 10.46 20.17
CA SER A 129 9.17 9.44 19.15
C SER A 129 7.65 9.23 19.03
N PRO A 130 6.94 10.17 18.41
CA PRO A 130 5.48 10.13 18.32
C PRO A 130 4.99 8.97 17.45
N PHE A 131 5.59 8.70 16.29
CA PHE A 131 5.07 7.69 15.37
C PHE A 131 5.60 6.29 15.68
N TRP A 132 6.89 6.15 15.98
CA TRP A 132 7.51 4.84 16.14
C TRP A 132 7.26 4.21 17.50
N ARG A 133 7.32 4.99 18.58
CA ARG A 133 7.05 4.48 19.93
C ARG A 133 5.60 4.68 20.35
N ALA A 134 5.12 5.92 20.34
CA ALA A 134 3.81 6.22 20.92
C ALA A 134 2.65 5.68 20.08
N GLU A 135 2.59 5.99 18.78
CA GLU A 135 1.52 5.53 17.88
C GLU A 135 1.54 4.00 17.72
N TRP A 136 2.71 3.40 17.44
CA TRP A 136 2.81 1.95 17.30
C TRP A 136 2.35 1.18 18.55
N TRP A 137 2.71 1.67 19.74
CA TRP A 137 2.22 1.11 21.02
C TRP A 137 0.72 1.30 21.18
N ALA A 138 0.19 2.49 20.85
CA ALA A 138 -1.24 2.78 20.91
C ALA A 138 -2.06 1.89 19.96
N LEU A 139 -1.49 1.52 18.81
CA LEU A 139 -2.06 0.57 17.84
C LEU A 139 -1.88 -0.91 18.24
N GLY A 140 -1.29 -1.19 19.41
CA GLY A 140 -1.16 -2.55 19.95
C GLY A 140 -0.02 -3.36 19.35
N GLU A 141 0.99 -2.69 18.79
CA GLU A 141 2.24 -3.29 18.29
C GLU A 141 2.06 -4.44 17.29
N GLY A 142 0.93 -4.47 16.58
CA GLY A 142 0.56 -5.56 15.68
C GLY A 142 0.17 -6.88 16.36
N ARG A 143 0.12 -6.92 17.70
CA ARG A 143 -0.31 -8.09 18.49
C ARG A 143 -1.82 -8.10 18.72
N ASP A 144 -2.43 -6.93 18.82
CA ASP A 144 -3.86 -6.79 19.08
C ASP A 144 -4.63 -6.39 17.81
N ARG A 145 -5.21 -7.38 17.13
CA ARG A 145 -6.06 -7.16 15.95
C ARG A 145 -7.39 -6.48 16.26
N ALA A 146 -7.84 -6.49 17.52
CA ALA A 146 -9.05 -5.76 17.92
C ALA A 146 -8.78 -4.25 18.02
N ARG A 147 -7.53 -3.85 18.27
CA ARG A 147 -7.11 -2.45 18.41
C ARG A 147 -6.84 -1.77 17.06
N TYR A 148 -6.29 -2.50 16.10
CA TYR A 148 -6.06 -1.98 14.75
C TYR A 148 -6.18 -3.05 13.68
N TRP A 149 -7.16 -2.89 12.79
CA TRP A 149 -7.26 -3.69 11.57
C TRP A 149 -6.63 -2.92 10.41
N PRO A 150 -5.56 -3.42 9.78
CA PRO A 150 -4.84 -2.64 8.78
C PRO A 150 -5.71 -2.46 7.53
N LEU A 151 -6.14 -1.23 7.28
CA LEU A 151 -6.98 -0.84 6.13
C LEU A 151 -6.43 -1.35 4.79
N SER A 152 -5.11 -1.47 4.68
CA SER A 152 -4.45 -1.98 3.48
C SER A 152 -4.76 -3.44 3.14
N HIS A 153 -5.25 -4.26 4.08
CA HIS A 153 -5.76 -5.60 3.75
C HIS A 153 -7.08 -5.46 2.99
N ILE A 154 -7.99 -4.60 3.47
CA ILE A 154 -9.27 -4.34 2.81
C ILE A 154 -9.03 -3.81 1.40
N GLU A 155 -8.17 -2.80 1.24
CA GLU A 155 -7.84 -2.20 -0.07
C GLU A 155 -7.29 -3.24 -1.07
N GLN A 156 -6.61 -4.30 -0.59
CA GLN A 156 -6.09 -5.38 -1.45
C GLN A 156 -7.15 -6.41 -1.83
N TRP A 157 -8.20 -6.58 -1.04
CA TRP A 157 -9.30 -7.48 -1.37
C TRP A 157 -10.28 -6.91 -2.40
N VAL A 158 -10.44 -5.59 -2.45
CA VAL A 158 -11.37 -4.94 -3.39
C VAL A 158 -11.10 -5.31 -4.86
N PRO A 159 -9.87 -5.23 -5.41
CA PRO A 159 -9.61 -5.67 -6.78
C PRO A 159 -9.91 -7.16 -7.02
N VAL A 160 -9.70 -8.01 -6.02
CA VAL A 160 -9.99 -9.44 -6.10
C VAL A 160 -11.50 -9.68 -6.20
N LEU A 161 -12.29 -8.96 -5.39
CA LEU A 161 -13.75 -9.03 -5.43
C LEU A 161 -14.29 -8.62 -6.80
N PHE A 162 -13.79 -7.52 -7.38
CA PHE A 162 -14.16 -7.13 -8.75
C PHE A 162 -13.75 -8.18 -9.78
N GLY A 163 -12.53 -8.73 -9.68
CA GLY A 163 -12.07 -9.80 -10.55
C GLY A 163 -12.97 -11.04 -10.52
N VAL A 164 -13.35 -11.49 -9.32
CA VAL A 164 -14.30 -12.61 -9.13
C VAL A 164 -15.66 -12.27 -9.73
N ALA A 165 -16.16 -11.05 -9.52
CA ALA A 165 -17.43 -10.61 -10.07
C ALA A 165 -17.43 -10.61 -11.62
N TYR A 166 -16.37 -10.11 -12.26
CA TYR A 166 -16.23 -10.16 -13.72
C TYR A 166 -16.19 -11.59 -14.26
N VAL A 167 -15.44 -12.48 -13.62
CA VAL A 167 -15.39 -13.90 -14.01
C VAL A 167 -16.77 -14.54 -13.87
N SER A 168 -17.45 -14.32 -12.74
CA SER A 168 -18.78 -14.88 -12.51
C SER A 168 -19.81 -14.38 -13.53
N GLY A 169 -19.78 -13.10 -13.89
CA GLY A 169 -20.67 -12.53 -14.91
C GLY A 169 -20.40 -13.09 -16.31
N PHE A 170 -19.13 -13.27 -16.68
CA PHE A 170 -18.78 -13.90 -17.95
C PHE A 170 -19.24 -15.36 -18.01
N LEU A 171 -19.01 -16.14 -16.96
CA LEU A 171 -19.46 -17.54 -16.88
C LEU A 171 -20.99 -17.63 -16.97
N ALA A 172 -21.71 -16.73 -16.30
CA ALA A 172 -23.16 -16.66 -16.38
C ALA A 172 -23.66 -16.39 -17.81
N ILE A 173 -22.95 -15.59 -18.62
CA ILE A 173 -23.32 -15.32 -20.02
C ILE A 173 -22.98 -16.51 -20.94
N VAL A 174 -21.89 -17.23 -20.67
CA VAL A 174 -21.43 -18.33 -21.54
C VAL A 174 -22.23 -19.62 -21.29
N PHE A 175 -22.62 -19.88 -20.05
CA PHE A 175 -23.27 -21.13 -19.64
C PHE A 175 -24.80 -21.02 -19.47
N HIS A 176 -25.37 -19.83 -19.65
CA HIS A 176 -26.82 -19.61 -19.62
C HIS A 176 -27.37 -19.44 -21.04
#